data_AF-A0A3S3PDS7-F1
#
_entry.id   AF-A0A3S3PDS7-F1
#
_cell.length_a   1.000
_cell.length_b   1.000
_cell.length_c   1.000
_cell.angle_alpha   90.00
_cell.angle_beta   90.00
_cell.angle_gamma   90.00
#
_symmetry.space_group_name_H-M   'P 1'
#
loop_
_entity.id
_entity.type
_entity.pdbx_description
1 polymer ?
#
loop_
_entity_poly.entity_id
_entity_poly.type
_entity_poly.pdbx_seq_one_letter_code
_entity_poly.pdbx_strand_id
1 'polypeptide(L)'
;MRTKEDLYLILWNNLSYTIKISALERLIAYVSGLGWIPKTKEVVKNLNGYFKQGELVAFMGPSGAGKSTLLESIAGIRVTGRDGTITSSSKKELSLVFIPQHDHFLSVL
;
A
#
# COMPACT_ATOMS: atom_id res chain seq x y z
N MET A 1 16.64 -26.47 17.79
CA MET A 1 15.28 -26.04 18.18
C MET A 1 15.25 -24.53 18.20
N ARG A 2 14.53 -23.90 17.26
CA ARG A 2 14.45 -22.42 17.16
C ARG A 2 13.34 -21.96 18.11
N THR A 3 13.69 -21.28 19.19
CA THR A 3 12.77 -20.81 20.23
C THR A 3 11.81 -19.75 19.66
N LYS A 4 10.58 -19.68 20.20
CA LYS A 4 9.49 -18.77 19.79
C LYS A 4 9.84 -17.27 19.90
N GLU A 5 11.03 -16.91 20.35
CA GLU A 5 11.38 -15.56 20.81
C GLU A 5 12.00 -14.66 19.72
N ASP A 6 12.32 -15.21 18.55
CA ASP A 6 12.85 -14.45 17.40
C ASP A 6 11.80 -14.16 16.32
N LEU A 7 10.51 -14.35 16.59
CA LEU A 7 9.47 -14.09 15.58
C LEU A 7 9.22 -12.59 15.41
N TYR A 8 9.67 -12.06 14.28
CA TYR A 8 9.40 -10.68 13.88
C TYR A 8 7.98 -10.56 13.32
N LEU A 9 7.24 -9.55 13.79
CA LEU A 9 5.92 -9.17 13.31
C LEU A 9 6.00 -7.76 12.72
N ILE A 10 5.50 -7.60 11.50
CA ILE A 10 5.19 -6.28 10.93
C ILE A 10 3.72 -6.02 11.23
N LEU A 11 3.41 -4.93 11.89
CA LEU A 11 2.07 -4.52 12.28
C LEU A 11 1.72 -3.22 11.55
N TRP A 12 0.50 -3.09 11.08
CA TRP A 12 -0.02 -1.80 10.62
C TRP A 12 -1.36 -1.50 11.24
N ASN A 13 -1.55 -0.24 11.63
CA ASN A 13 -2.76 0.25 12.28
C ASN A 13 -3.30 1.50 11.57
N ASN A 14 -4.60 1.50 11.29
CA ASN A 14 -5.34 2.54 10.58
C ASN A 14 -4.65 2.94 9.27
N LEU A 15 -4.13 1.95 8.53
CA LEU A 15 -3.46 2.19 7.27
C LEU A 15 -4.48 2.62 6.23
N SER A 16 -4.36 3.87 5.79
CA SER A 16 -5.22 4.48 4.78
C SER A 16 -4.36 5.08 3.68
N TYR A 17 -4.85 5.03 2.44
CA TYR A 17 -4.18 5.62 1.30
C TYR A 17 -5.16 6.42 0.45
N THR A 18 -4.85 7.69 0.27
CA THR A 18 -5.68 8.63 -0.48
C THR A 18 -4.89 9.21 -1.66
N ILE A 19 -5.47 9.09 -2.85
CA ILE A 19 -4.97 9.77 -4.04
C ILE A 19 -5.64 11.12 -4.21
N LYS A 20 -4.88 12.11 -4.67
CA LYS A 20 -5.42 13.41 -5.10
C LYS A 20 -5.81 13.30 -6.57
N ILE A 21 -7.03 13.72 -6.88
CA ILE A 21 -7.52 13.80 -8.26
C ILE A 21 -7.18 15.18 -8.79
N SER A 22 -6.56 15.24 -9.96
CA SER A 22 -6.10 16.49 -10.58
C SER A 22 -7.28 17.38 -10.98
N ALA A 23 -7.06 18.70 -11.01
CA ALA A 23 -8.10 19.63 -11.44
C ALA A 23 -8.57 19.36 -12.89
N LEU A 24 -7.68 18.89 -13.76
CA LEU A 24 -8.00 18.55 -15.14
C LEU A 24 -8.94 17.35 -15.23
N GLU A 25 -8.68 16.26 -14.51
CA GLU A 25 -9.59 15.10 -14.48
C GLU A 25 -10.99 15.50 -13.97
N ARG A 26 -11.04 16.40 -12.98
CA ARG A 26 -12.31 16.95 -12.48
C ARG A 26 -13.04 17.78 -13.52
N LEU A 27 -12.32 18.59 -14.29
CA LEU A 27 -12.89 19.38 -15.38
C LEU A 27 -13.42 18.47 -16.49
N ILE A 28 -12.64 17.46 -16.89
CA ILE A 28 -13.04 16.49 -17.92
C ILE A 28 -14.31 15.75 -17.48
N ALA A 29 -14.37 15.27 -16.24
CA ALA A 29 -15.57 14.60 -15.73
C ALA A 29 -16.81 15.52 -15.74
N TYR A 30 -16.63 16.79 -15.35
CA TYR A 30 -17.70 17.77 -15.37
C TYR A 30 -18.21 18.05 -16.79
N VAL A 31 -17.32 18.32 -17.74
CA VAL A 31 -17.66 18.58 -19.15
C VAL A 31 -18.27 17.35 -19.84
N SER A 32 -17.83 16.16 -19.46
CA SER A 32 -18.35 14.89 -20.01
C SER A 32 -19.71 14.49 -19.42
N GLY A 33 -20.30 15.29 -18.53
CA GLY A 33 -21.59 15.00 -17.89
C GLY A 33 -21.53 13.92 -16.81
N LEU A 34 -20.33 13.49 -16.38
CA LEU A 34 -20.14 12.53 -15.28
C LEU A 34 -20.42 13.15 -13.89
N GLY A 35 -20.66 14.47 -13.83
CA GLY A 35 -21.03 15.18 -12.62
C GLY A 35 -19.84 15.57 -11.74
N TRP A 36 -20.13 15.85 -10.46
CA TRP A 36 -19.12 16.27 -9.51
C TRP A 36 -18.32 15.08 -9.00
N ILE A 37 -17.02 15.10 -9.23
CA ILE A 37 -16.09 14.15 -8.62
C ILE A 37 -15.31 14.81 -7.45
N PRO A 38 -15.07 14.06 -6.36
CA PRO A 38 -14.36 14.57 -5.20
C PRO A 38 -12.90 14.91 -5.55
N LYS A 39 -12.28 15.79 -4.75
CA LYS A 39 -10.87 16.18 -4.94
C LYS A 39 -9.89 15.05 -4.61
N THR A 40 -10.33 14.09 -3.81
CA THR A 40 -9.52 12.96 -3.35
C THR A 40 -10.33 11.68 -3.46
N LYS A 41 -9.63 10.57 -3.67
CA LYS A 41 -10.21 9.24 -3.64
C LYS A 41 -9.43 8.38 -2.66
N GLU A 42 -10.15 7.81 -1.71
CA GLU A 42 -9.61 6.84 -0.77
C GLU A 42 -9.53 5.48 -1.49
N VAL A 43 -8.33 4.90 -1.59
CA VAL A 43 -8.07 3.61 -2.26
C VAL A 43 -7.98 2.49 -1.22
N VAL A 44 -7.36 2.79 -0.08
CA VAL A 44 -7.24 1.90 1.07
C VAL A 44 -7.80 2.64 2.27
N LYS A 45 -8.67 2.00 3.05
CA LYS A 45 -9.39 2.64 4.16
C LYS A 45 -9.22 1.86 5.45
N ASN A 46 -8.58 2.47 6.43
CA ASN A 46 -8.46 2.03 7.82
C ASN A 46 -8.14 0.54 7.97
N LEU A 47 -7.17 0.05 7.20
CA LEU A 47 -6.77 -1.34 7.29
C LEU A 47 -5.88 -1.55 8.50
N ASN A 48 -6.16 -2.63 9.25
CA ASN A 48 -5.34 -3.13 10.32
C ASN A 48 -4.90 -4.55 9.97
N GLY A 49 -3.69 -4.92 10.36
CA GLY A 49 -3.21 -6.27 10.11
C GLY A 49 -1.75 -6.45 10.48
N TYR A 50 -1.26 -7.65 10.17
CA TYR A 50 0.12 -8.01 10.44
C TYR A 50 0.67 -9.00 9.42
N PHE A 51 1.99 -9.00 9.30
CA PHE A 51 2.75 -10.11 8.72
C PHE A 51 3.58 -10.74 9.80
N LYS A 52 3.60 -12.07 9.81
CA LYS A 52 4.43 -12.84 10.72
C LYS A 52 5.50 -13.59 9.96
N GLN A 53 6.69 -13.61 10.55
CA GLN A 53 7.80 -14.36 10.00
C GLN A 53 7.45 -15.83 9.77
N GLY A 54 7.83 -16.34 8.60
CA GLY A 54 7.60 -17.73 8.20
C GLY A 54 6.23 -17.99 7.60
N GLU A 55 5.37 -16.98 7.49
CA GLU A 55 4.07 -17.08 6.83
C GLU A 55 4.15 -16.59 5.39
N LEU A 56 3.51 -17.34 4.48
CA LEU A 56 3.24 -16.88 3.13
C LEU A 56 1.84 -16.25 3.12
N VAL A 57 1.78 -14.94 2.90
CA VAL A 57 0.52 -14.18 2.88
C VAL A 57 0.23 -13.73 1.47
N ALA A 58 -1.02 -13.91 1.03
CA ALA A 58 -1.50 -13.49 -0.29
C ALA A 58 -2.66 -12.51 -0.16
N PHE A 59 -2.59 -11.39 -0.88
CA PHE A 59 -3.72 -10.47 -1.04
C PHE A 59 -4.47 -10.82 -2.32
N MET A 60 -5.76 -11.12 -2.19
CA MET A 60 -6.64 -11.47 -3.31
C MET A 60 -7.76 -10.45 -3.45
N GLY A 61 -8.30 -10.32 -4.66
CA GLY A 61 -9.39 -9.41 -4.96
C GLY A 61 -9.37 -8.94 -6.42
N PRO A 62 -10.44 -8.26 -6.88
CA PRO A 62 -10.56 -7.80 -8.25
C PRO A 62 -9.47 -6.79 -8.64
N SER A 63 -9.28 -6.58 -9.95
CA SER A 63 -8.41 -5.51 -10.44
C SER A 63 -8.91 -4.16 -9.93
N GLY A 64 -7.99 -3.27 -9.53
CA GLY A 64 -8.34 -1.97 -8.95
C GLY A 64 -8.76 -1.97 -7.48
N ALA A 65 -8.79 -3.12 -6.80
CA ALA A 65 -9.13 -3.20 -5.36
C ALA A 65 -8.08 -2.60 -4.40
N GLY A 66 -6.95 -2.10 -4.91
CA GLY A 66 -5.89 -1.49 -4.09
C GLY A 66 -4.84 -2.45 -3.53
N LYS A 67 -4.75 -3.70 -4.02
CA LYS A 67 -3.78 -4.70 -3.55
C LYS A 67 -2.32 -4.24 -3.68
N SER A 68 -1.91 -3.82 -4.88
CA SER A 68 -0.56 -3.30 -5.12
C SER A 68 -0.31 -2.03 -4.31
N THR A 69 -1.32 -1.16 -4.21
CA THR A 69 -1.26 0.04 -3.38
C THR A 69 -1.01 -0.28 -1.91
N LEU A 70 -1.69 -1.29 -1.35
CA LEU A 70 -1.48 -1.76 0.01
C LEU A 70 -0.05 -2.30 0.21
N LEU A 71 0.42 -3.15 -0.70
CA LEU A 71 1.78 -3.69 -0.65
C LEU A 71 2.85 -2.60 -0.74
N GLU A 72 2.71 -1.67 -1.67
CA GLU A 72 3.62 -0.52 -1.83
C GLU A 72 3.57 0.43 -0.62
N SER A 73 2.42 0.59 0.03
CA SER A 73 2.28 1.37 1.26
C SER A 73 2.95 0.70 2.45
N ILE A 74 2.80 -0.62 2.63
CA ILE A 74 3.49 -1.38 3.68
C ILE A 74 5.00 -1.39 3.42
N ALA A 75 5.40 -1.48 2.15
CA ALA A 75 6.79 -1.49 1.74
C ALA A 75 7.50 -0.12 1.85
N GLY A 76 6.77 0.93 2.18
CA GLY A 76 7.31 2.29 2.28
C GLY A 76 7.58 2.98 0.93
N ILE A 77 7.21 2.36 -0.19
CA ILE A 77 7.36 2.92 -1.54
C ILE A 77 6.33 4.04 -1.78
N ARG A 78 5.08 3.82 -1.33
CA ARG A 78 4.01 4.84 -1.38
C ARG A 78 3.84 5.51 -0.03
N VAL A 79 4.54 6.61 0.17
CA VAL A 79 4.48 7.45 1.38
C VAL A 79 3.54 8.66 1.24
N THR A 80 3.41 9.23 0.05
CA THR A 80 2.57 10.41 -0.19
C THR A 80 1.07 10.05 -0.20
N GLY A 81 0.30 10.64 0.73
CA GLY A 81 -1.13 10.34 0.89
C GLY A 81 -1.41 9.08 1.70
N ARG A 82 -0.38 8.48 2.32
CA ARG A 82 -0.52 7.39 3.30
C ARG A 82 -0.75 7.98 4.68
N ASP A 83 -1.71 7.42 5.40
CA ASP A 83 -1.96 7.68 6.82
C ASP A 83 -1.88 6.37 7.61
N GLY A 84 -1.73 6.47 8.93
CA GLY A 84 -1.57 5.33 9.83
C GLY A 84 -0.12 4.90 10.08
N THR A 85 0.05 3.93 10.97
CA THR A 85 1.36 3.49 11.47
C THR A 85 1.72 2.11 10.97
N ILE A 86 3.01 1.90 10.70
CA ILE A 86 3.60 0.60 10.41
C ILE A 86 4.74 0.41 11.42
N THR A 87 4.69 -0.65 12.20
CA THR A 87 5.64 -0.92 13.29
C THR A 87 6.18 -2.35 13.20
N SER A 88 7.42 -2.53 13.66
CA SER A 88 8.05 -3.83 13.86
C SER A 88 7.94 -4.22 15.33
N SER A 89 7.64 -5.48 15.64
CA SER A 89 7.66 -5.97 17.03
C SER A 89 9.08 -6.08 17.62
N SER A 90 10.12 -5.96 16.81
CA SER A 90 11.50 -6.15 17.27
C SER A 90 12.40 -4.96 16.98
N LYS A 91 13.46 -4.84 17.78
CA LYS A 91 14.47 -3.79 17.71
C LYS A 91 15.52 -3.97 16.60
N LYS A 92 15.54 -5.11 15.89
CA LYS A 92 16.44 -5.27 14.74
C LYS A 92 15.87 -4.53 13.52
N GLU A 93 16.78 -4.05 12.69
CA GLU A 93 16.45 -3.43 11.42
C GLU A 93 15.72 -4.43 10.51
N LEU A 94 14.57 -4.02 9.98
CA LEU A 94 13.78 -4.85 9.07
C LEU A 94 14.42 -4.80 7.68
N SER A 95 14.91 -5.93 7.18
CA SER A 95 15.26 -6.08 5.78
C SER A 95 13.99 -6.36 4.97
N LEU A 96 13.53 -5.33 4.26
CA LEU A 96 12.39 -5.43 3.35
C LEU A 96 12.89 -5.37 1.91
N VAL A 97 12.48 -6.35 1.09
CA VAL A 97 12.71 -6.36 -0.35
C VAL A 97 11.37 -6.33 -1.05
N PHE A 98 11.21 -5.43 -2.01
CA PHE A 98 10.01 -5.31 -2.83
C PHE A 98 10.34 -5.64 -4.29
N ILE A 99 9.53 -6.50 -4.89
CA ILE A 99 9.64 -6.87 -6.31
C ILE A 99 8.43 -6.25 -7.03
N PRO A 100 8.65 -5.26 -7.93
CA PRO A 100 7.56 -4.59 -8.61
C PRO A 100 6.90 -5.51 -9.65
N GLN A 101 5.65 -5.20 -9.99
CA GLN A 101 4.93 -5.91 -11.05
C GLN A 101 5.48 -5.61 -12.45
N HIS A 102 5.98 -4.39 -12.66
CA HIS A 102 6.64 -3.98 -13.90
C HIS A 102 8.08 -3.60 -13.58
N ASP A 103 9.03 -4.34 -14.15
CA ASP A 103 10.45 -4.07 -13.99
C ASP A 103 10.88 -2.95 -14.93
N HIS A 104 11.29 -1.82 -14.37
CA HIS A 104 11.84 -0.69 -15.12
C HIS A 104 13.28 -0.92 -15.62
N PHE A 105 13.90 -2.05 -15.25
CA PHE A 105 15.30 -2.34 -15.61
C PHE A 105 15.50 -2.53 -17.13
N LEU A 106 14.48 -3.03 -17.84
CA LEU A 106 14.56 -3.29 -19.28
C LEU A 106 14.15 -2.10 -20.15
N SER A 107 13.57 -1.04 -19.59
CA SER A 107 13.15 0.15 -20.36
C SER A 107 14.28 1.13 -20.68
N VAL A 108 15.50 0.85 -20.20
CA VAL A 108 16.70 1.68 -20.39
C VAL A 108 17.71 1.02 -21.34
N LEU A 109 17.40 -0.17 -21.86
CA LEU A 109 18.13 -0.85 -22.95
C LEU A 109 17.37 -0.67 -24.26
#